data_AF-A0A7C2K8G8-F1
#
_entry.id   AF-A0A7C2K8G8-F1
#
_cell.length_a   1.000
_cell.length_b   1.000
_cell.length_c   1.000
_cell.angle_alpha   90.00
_cell.angle_beta   90.00
_cell.angle_gamma   90.00
#
_symmetry.space_group_name_H-M   'P 1'
#
loop_
_entity.id
_entity.type
_entity.pdbx_description
1 polymer ?
#
loop_
_entity_poly.entity_id
_entity_poly.type
_entity_poly.pdbx_seq_one_letter_code
_entity_poly.pdbx_strand_id
1 'polypeptide(L)'
;MGKDVIIWLLLILDIVLIGLIFWFYLKIKRFLELPWDEVKESILRAEELVKNLERLGNPSQSPQSSALPKEQVIALFKQGFSPKEIARKLGISQGEVELLLKSKGFKIE
;
A
#
# COMPACT_ATOMS: atom_id res chain seq x y z
N MET A 1 32.26 -24.26 -54.61
CA MET A 1 31.13 -25.22 -54.56
C MET A 1 30.65 -25.48 -53.14
N GLY A 2 31.43 -26.04 -52.21
CA GLY A 2 30.94 -26.29 -50.84
C GLY A 2 30.60 -25.02 -50.03
N LYS A 3 31.43 -23.97 -50.13
CA LYS A 3 31.24 -22.72 -49.39
C LYS A 3 30.02 -21.92 -49.85
N ASP A 4 29.75 -21.91 -51.15
CA ASP A 4 28.61 -21.19 -51.74
C ASP A 4 27.29 -21.80 -51.25
N VAL A 5 27.21 -23.13 -51.21
CA VAL A 5 26.05 -23.86 -50.68
C VAL A 5 25.83 -23.56 -49.19
N ILE A 6 26.90 -23.47 -48.40
CA ILE A 6 26.82 -23.12 -46.98
C ILE A 6 26.29 -21.70 -46.79
N ILE A 7 26.74 -20.74 -47.61
CA ILE A 7 26.28 -19.33 -47.55
C ILE A 7 24.78 -19.24 -47.90
N TRP A 8 24.33 -19.93 -48.95
CA TRP A 8 22.90 -19.95 -49.31
C TRP A 8 22.04 -20.65 -48.25
N LEU A 9 22.53 -21.71 -47.63
CA LEU A 9 21.85 -22.39 -46.53
C LEU A 9 21.66 -21.48 -45.31
N LEU A 10 22.71 -20.74 -44.92
CA LEU A 10 22.67 -19.75 -43.84
C LEU A 10 21.67 -18.62 -44.15
N LEU A 11 21.65 -18.15 -45.39
CA LEU A 11 20.76 -17.07 -45.82
C LEU A 11 19.28 -17.49 -45.79
N ILE A 12 18.98 -18.73 -46.18
CA ILE A 12 17.63 -19.31 -46.08
C ILE A 12 17.22 -19.47 -44.62
N LEU A 13 18.13 -19.94 -43.76
CA LEU A 13 17.86 -20.11 -42.33
C LEU A 13 17.51 -18.77 -41.68
N ASP A 14 18.22 -17.70 -42.02
CA ASP A 14 17.98 -16.37 -41.48
C ASP A 14 16.64 -15.79 -41.95
N ILE A 15 16.27 -15.99 -43.22
CA ILE A 15 14.95 -15.60 -43.75
C ILE A 15 13.83 -16.34 -43.02
N VAL A 16 14.00 -17.64 -42.79
CA VAL A 16 13.05 -18.46 -42.02
C VAL A 16 12.95 -17.96 -40.58
N LEU A 17 14.08 -17.62 -39.95
CA LEU A 17 14.13 -17.07 -38.59
C LEU A 17 13.41 -15.72 -38.50
N ILE A 18 13.69 -14.79 -39.43
CA ILE A 18 13.04 -13.48 -39.50
C ILE A 18 11.52 -13.65 -39.69
N GLY A 19 11.09 -14.58 -40.55
CA GLY A 19 9.67 -14.90 -40.74
C GLY A 19 9.01 -15.45 -39.48
N LEU A 20 9.69 -16.35 -38.76
CA LEU A 20 9.24 -16.88 -37.47
C LEU A 20 9.14 -15.79 -36.41
N ILE A 21 10.14 -14.91 -36.30
CA ILE A 21 10.13 -13.78 -35.37
C ILE A 21 9.00 -12.82 -35.71
N PHE A 22 8.77 -12.53 -37.00
CA PHE A 22 7.68 -11.66 -37.44
C PHE A 22 6.30 -12.27 -37.14
N TRP A 23 6.11 -13.55 -37.44
CA TRP A 23 4.91 -14.30 -37.06
C TRP A 23 4.71 -14.31 -35.54
N PHE A 24 5.78 -14.56 -34.80
CA PHE A 24 5.77 -14.59 -33.35
C PHE A 24 5.43 -13.22 -32.78
N TYR A 25 5.98 -12.13 -33.33
CA TYR A 25 5.66 -10.75 -32.95
C TYR A 25 4.18 -10.44 -33.18
N LEU A 26 3.61 -10.85 -34.32
CA LEU A 26 2.17 -10.71 -34.58
C LEU A 26 1.33 -11.53 -33.59
N LYS A 27 1.75 -12.76 -33.29
CA LYS A 27 1.07 -13.64 -32.32
C LYS A 27 1.18 -13.09 -30.89
N ILE A 28 2.33 -12.50 -30.52
CA ILE A 28 2.58 -11.87 -29.22
C ILE A 28 1.75 -10.61 -29.07
N LYS A 29 1.62 -9.79 -30.12
CA LYS A 29 0.79 -8.57 -30.11
C LYS A 29 -0.66 -8.90 -29.79
N ARG A 30 -1.18 -10.01 -30.33
CA ARG A 30 -2.53 -10.52 -30.03
C ARG A 30 -2.67 -11.07 -28.60
N PHE A 31 -1.57 -11.48 -27.97
CA PHE A 31 -1.57 -11.98 -26.59
C PHE A 31 -1.31 -10.87 -25.56
N LEU A 32 -0.70 -9.76 -25.97
CA LEU A 32 -0.47 -8.57 -25.14
C LEU A 32 -1.71 -7.67 -25.01
N GLU A 33 -2.83 -8.02 -25.65
CA GLU A 33 -4.19 -7.54 -25.31
C GLU A 33 -4.68 -8.13 -23.97
N LEU A 34 -3.78 -8.21 -22.98
CA LEU A 34 -4.18 -8.36 -21.58
C LEU A 34 -5.07 -7.17 -21.19
N PRO A 35 -6.01 -7.33 -20.24
CA PRO A 35 -6.89 -6.26 -19.78
C PRO A 35 -6.10 -5.23 -18.96
N TRP A 36 -5.24 -4.47 -19.63
CA TRP A 36 -4.48 -3.36 -19.05
C TRP A 36 -5.40 -2.31 -18.41
N ASP A 37 -6.67 -2.30 -18.79
CA ASP A 37 -7.72 -1.48 -18.19
C ASP A 37 -8.01 -1.85 -16.73
N GLU A 38 -8.13 -3.15 -16.41
CA GLU A 38 -8.39 -3.61 -15.04
C GLU A 38 -7.19 -3.33 -14.12
N VAL A 39 -5.98 -3.57 -14.63
CA VAL A 39 -4.75 -3.32 -13.87
C VAL A 39 -4.59 -1.82 -13.61
N LYS A 40 -4.86 -0.97 -14.60
CA LYS A 40 -4.80 0.49 -14.46
C LYS A 40 -5.80 1.01 -13.44
N GLU A 41 -7.01 0.46 -13.42
CA GLU A 41 -8.03 0.83 -12.43
C GLU A 41 -7.61 0.48 -11.00
N SER A 42 -7.03 -0.72 -10.79
CA SER A 42 -6.54 -1.13 -9.48
C SER A 42 -5.39 -0.24 -8.96
N ILE A 43 -4.50 0.20 -9.86
CA ILE A 43 -3.39 1.10 -9.53
C ILE A 43 -3.92 2.49 -9.16
N LEU A 44 -4.90 3.02 -9.89
CA LEU A 44 -5.55 4.30 -9.59
C LEU A 44 -6.22 4.29 -8.20
N ARG A 45 -6.95 3.22 -7.88
CA ARG A 45 -7.58 3.06 -6.55
C ARG A 45 -6.55 2.98 -5.43
N ALA A 46 -5.44 2.26 -5.65
CA ALA A 46 -4.36 2.17 -4.68
C ALA A 46 -3.71 3.54 -4.43
N GLU A 47 -3.49 4.34 -5.48
CA GLU A 47 -2.96 5.70 -5.37
C GLU A 47 -3.90 6.62 -4.57
N GLU A 48 -5.22 6.53 -4.81
CA GLU A 48 -6.21 7.31 -4.08
C GLU A 48 -6.26 6.94 -2.59
N LEU A 49 -6.16 5.65 -2.26
CA LEU A 49 -6.08 5.18 -0.87
C LEU A 49 -4.83 5.72 -0.16
N VAL A 50 -3.67 5.67 -0.82
CA VAL A 50 -2.42 6.22 -0.27
C VAL A 50 -2.57 7.72 -0.02
N LYS A 51 -3.17 8.47 -0.94
CA LYS A 51 -3.41 9.91 -0.79
C LYS A 51 -4.37 10.23 0.36
N ASN A 52 -5.42 9.42 0.53
CA ASN A 52 -6.36 9.57 1.64
C ASN A 52 -5.68 9.23 2.98
N LEU A 53 -4.85 8.19 3.03
CA LEU A 53 -4.07 7.84 4.21
C LEU A 53 -3.00 8.88 4.53
N GLU A 54 -2.37 9.48 3.54
CA GLU A 54 -1.42 10.58 3.73
C GLU A 54 -2.12 11.82 4.31
N ARG A 55 -3.34 12.14 3.84
CA ARG A 55 -4.17 13.20 4.44
C ARG A 55 -4.56 12.91 5.88
N LEU A 56 -4.87 11.66 6.20
CA LEU A 56 -5.24 11.24 7.56
C LEU A 56 -4.00 11.10 8.48
N GLY A 57 -2.86 10.71 7.90
CA GLY A 57 -1.60 10.46 8.58
C GLY A 57 -0.69 11.67 8.69
N ASN A 58 -1.09 12.83 8.15
CA ASN A 58 -0.40 14.11 8.35
C ASN A 58 -1.06 14.89 9.51
N PRO A 59 -0.66 14.68 10.77
CA PRO A 59 -1.23 15.35 11.95
C PRO A 59 -0.95 16.87 12.00
N SER A 60 -0.32 17.43 10.97
CA SER A 60 0.18 18.82 10.97
C SER A 60 -0.85 19.86 10.51
N GLN A 61 -2.06 19.46 10.11
CA GLN A 61 -3.12 20.40 9.68
C GLN A 61 -4.51 20.07 10.24
N SER A 62 -4.61 19.70 11.51
CA SER A 62 -5.84 19.91 12.28
C SER A 62 -5.58 20.92 13.40
N PRO A 63 -6.12 22.14 13.33
CA PRO A 63 -6.15 23.02 14.50
C PRO A 63 -7.12 22.42 15.52
N GLN A 64 -6.54 22.00 16.65
CA GLN A 64 -7.19 21.69 17.93
C GLN A 64 -7.97 20.36 18.06
N SER A 65 -7.50 19.56 19.04
CA SER A 65 -8.32 18.82 20.04
C SER A 65 -8.08 17.30 20.21
N SER A 66 -6.83 16.82 20.22
CA SER A 66 -6.58 15.43 20.71
C SER A 66 -5.25 15.20 21.46
N ALA A 67 -4.43 16.24 21.65
CA ALA A 67 -3.27 16.17 22.55
C ALA A 67 -3.68 16.29 24.03
N LEU A 68 -4.74 17.04 24.33
CA LEU A 68 -5.20 17.31 25.69
C LEU A 68 -5.74 16.08 26.46
N PRO A 69 -6.48 15.13 25.85
CA PRO A 69 -7.04 14.01 26.60
C PRO A 69 -5.96 13.01 27.06
N LYS A 70 -4.93 12.79 26.23
CA LYS A 70 -3.94 11.72 26.45
C LYS A 70 -3.05 11.99 27.66
N GLU A 71 -2.56 13.21 27.81
CA GLU A 71 -1.71 13.59 28.94
C GLU A 71 -2.51 13.63 30.25
N GLN A 72 -3.76 14.09 30.19
CA GLN A 72 -4.65 14.10 31.36
C GLN A 72 -5.02 12.70 31.84
N VAL A 73 -5.25 11.74 30.92
CA VAL A 73 -5.46 10.33 31.27
C VAL A 73 -4.27 9.78 32.06
N ILE A 74 -3.04 10.02 31.60
CA ILE A 74 -1.82 9.53 32.26
C ILE A 74 -1.60 10.22 33.61
N ALA A 75 -1.85 11.53 33.70
CA ALA A 75 -1.70 12.28 34.95
C ALA A 75 -2.68 11.80 36.02
N LEU A 76 -3.95 11.57 35.66
CA LEU A 76 -4.97 11.05 36.58
C LEU A 76 -4.67 9.60 36.98
N PHE A 77 -4.20 8.76 36.05
CA PHE A 77 -3.80 7.39 36.39
C PHE A 77 -2.63 7.36 37.38
N LYS A 78 -1.63 8.24 37.19
CA LYS A 78 -0.51 8.40 38.15
C LYS A 78 -0.95 8.95 39.51
N GLN A 79 -2.06 9.69 39.58
CA GLN A 79 -2.67 10.15 40.83
C GLN A 79 -3.48 9.04 41.53
N GLY A 80 -3.59 7.85 40.93
CA GLY A 80 -4.29 6.70 41.52
C GLY A 80 -5.77 6.59 41.14
N PHE A 81 -6.26 7.40 40.20
CA PHE A 81 -7.63 7.26 39.71
C PHE A 81 -7.80 5.99 38.87
N SER A 82 -8.92 5.30 39.06
CA SER A 82 -9.26 4.13 38.25
C SER A 82 -9.63 4.52 36.81
N PRO A 83 -9.44 3.63 35.82
CA PRO A 83 -9.84 3.88 34.43
C PRO A 83 -11.31 4.31 34.29
N LYS A 84 -12.19 3.81 35.17
CA LYS A 84 -13.61 4.17 35.21
C LYS A 84 -13.84 5.62 35.63
N GLU A 85 -13.09 6.11 36.62
CA GLU A 85 -13.19 7.48 37.12
C GLU A 85 -12.59 8.46 36.12
N ILE A 86 -11.46 8.09 35.51
CA ILE A 86 -10.82 8.87 34.45
C ILE A 86 -11.78 9.07 33.27
N ALA A 87 -12.44 8.00 32.83
CA ALA A 87 -13.45 8.04 31.78
C ALA A 87 -14.60 9.01 32.11
N ARG A 88 -15.15 8.93 33.33
CA ARG A 88 -16.21 9.86 33.79
C ARG A 88 -15.74 11.30 33.87
N LYS A 89 -14.50 11.53 34.31
CA LYS A 89 -13.94 12.86 34.54
C LYS A 89 -13.54 13.57 33.25
N LEU A 90 -13.14 12.82 32.23
CA LEU A 90 -12.73 13.33 30.92
C LEU A 90 -13.82 13.19 29.85
N GLY A 91 -14.95 12.55 30.15
CA GLY A 91 -16.05 12.37 29.19
C GLY A 91 -15.73 11.43 28.04
N ILE A 92 -14.72 10.57 28.20
CA ILE A 92 -14.27 9.59 27.19
C ILE A 92 -14.70 8.18 27.58
N SER A 93 -14.73 7.27 26.59
CA SER A 93 -15.12 5.89 26.85
C SER A 93 -14.07 5.14 27.67
N GLN A 94 -14.49 4.16 28.49
CA GLN A 94 -13.55 3.34 29.27
C GLN A 94 -12.57 2.57 28.37
N GLY A 95 -13.06 2.07 27.23
CA GLY A 95 -12.21 1.39 26.25
C GLY A 95 -11.12 2.30 25.67
N GLU A 96 -11.41 3.58 25.48
CA GLU A 96 -10.43 4.56 25.00
C GLU A 96 -9.35 4.86 26.06
N VAL A 97 -9.74 4.96 27.35
CA VAL A 97 -8.79 5.10 28.47
C VAL A 97 -7.87 3.88 28.56
N GLU A 98 -8.43 2.67 28.48
CA GLU A 98 -7.65 1.43 28.56
C GLU A 98 -6.68 1.27 27.38
N LEU A 99 -7.14 1.61 26.16
CA LEU A 99 -6.30 1.57 24.97
C LEU A 99 -5.13 2.54 25.09
N LEU A 100 -5.37 3.76 25.60
CA LEU A 100 -4.34 4.76 25.83
C LEU A 100 -3.31 4.31 26.88
N LEU A 101 -3.77 3.77 28.01
CA LEU A 101 -2.89 3.25 29.07
C LEU A 101 -2.05 2.06 28.58
N LYS A 102 -2.65 1.10 27.86
CA LYS A 102 -1.93 -0.03 27.25
C LYS A 102 -0.89 0.43 26.22
N SER A 103 -1.24 1.40 25.36
CA SER A 103 -0.31 1.94 24.35
C SER A 103 0.94 2.58 24.97
N LYS A 104 0.85 3.05 26.22
CA LYS A 104 1.93 3.66 27.01
C LYS A 104 2.66 2.66 27.93
N GLY A 105 2.26 1.39 27.94
CA GLY A 105 2.90 0.34 28.73
C GLY A 105 2.45 0.28 30.19
N PHE A 106 1.33 0.91 30.57
CA PHE A 106 0.77 0.74 31.91
C PHE A 106 0.03 -0.60 32.00
N LYS A 107 0.29 -1.33 33.09
CA LYS A 107 -0.41 -2.57 33.40
C LYS A 107 -1.70 -2.22 34.14
N ILE A 108 -2.83 -2.53 33.51
CA ILE A 108 -4.17 -2.37 34.10
C ILE A 108 -4.53 -3.76 34.60
N GLU A 109 -4.55 -3.96 35.92
CA GLU A 109 -5.02 -5.18 36.59
C GLU A 109 -6.54 -5.16 36.79
#